data_AF-A0A521YBH1-F1
#
_entry.id   AF-A0A521YBH1-F1
#
_cell.length_a   1.000
_cell.length_b   1.000
_cell.length_c   1.000
_cell.angle_alpha   90.00
_cell.angle_beta   90.00
_cell.angle_gamma   90.00
#
_symmetry.space_group_name_H-M   'P 1'
#
loop_
_entity.id
_entity.type
_entity.pdbx_description
1 polymer ?
#
loop_
_entity_poly.entity_id
_entity_poly.type
_entity_poly.pdbx_seq_one_letter_code
_entity_poly.pdbx_strand_id
1 'polypeptide(L)'
;MSFVDWTSHREGRVAYSYEKFAAAKSWMFERWTEFASERGLARPVDLSGSCKYGSIFVQSIFGGSIRGHFQHQYNFLSGRLVDMSHDALDVGQMRNPYLHEPEYFNVPELQTSLATCVARAERWADEFIETRARVESGPEHPPAARTKK
;
A
#
# COMPACT_ATOMS: atom_id res chain seq x y z
N MET A 1 -22.69 -0.17 10.75
CA MET A 1 -21.40 -0.18 10.01
C MET A 1 -21.41 -1.40 9.11
N SER A 2 -21.15 -1.24 7.81
CA SER A 2 -21.02 -2.38 6.89
C SER A 2 -19.71 -3.10 7.18
N PHE A 3 -19.77 -4.42 7.38
CA PHE A 3 -18.60 -5.27 7.55
C PHE A 3 -17.83 -5.33 6.21
N VAL A 4 -16.52 -5.07 6.24
CA VAL A 4 -15.67 -5.18 5.06
C VAL A 4 -14.90 -6.49 5.14
N ASP A 5 -15.07 -7.35 4.14
CA ASP A 5 -14.23 -8.53 3.99
C ASP A 5 -12.89 -8.15 3.35
N TRP A 6 -11.89 -7.94 4.20
CA TRP A 6 -10.51 -7.64 3.79
C TRP A 6 -9.77 -8.83 3.20
N THR A 7 -10.26 -10.05 3.47
CA THR A 7 -9.65 -11.31 3.03
C THR A 7 -10.16 -11.76 1.66
N SER A 8 -11.25 -11.15 1.18
CA SER A 8 -11.75 -11.31 -0.18
C SER A 8 -10.72 -10.82 -1.20
N HIS A 9 -10.66 -11.51 -2.34
CA HIS A 9 -9.84 -11.09 -3.46
C HIS A 9 -10.45 -9.85 -4.13
N ARG A 10 -9.62 -8.84 -4.38
CA ARG A 10 -9.99 -7.64 -5.14
C ARG A 10 -9.17 -7.52 -6.41
N GLU A 11 -9.78 -6.98 -7.46
CA GLU A 11 -9.05 -6.66 -8.67
C GLU A 11 -8.14 -5.44 -8.45
N GLY A 12 -6.93 -5.50 -9.01
CA GLY A 12 -5.99 -4.40 -8.99
C GLY A 12 -6.29 -3.36 -10.07
N ARG A 13 -6.05 -2.10 -9.76
CA ARG A 13 -6.10 -0.99 -10.73
C ARG A 13 -4.83 -0.88 -11.57
N VAL A 14 -3.73 -1.44 -11.07
CA VAL A 14 -2.43 -1.47 -11.73
C VAL A 14 -1.90 -2.90 -11.69
N ALA A 15 -1.43 -3.40 -12.84
CA ALA A 15 -0.77 -4.70 -12.90
C ALA A 15 0.49 -4.71 -12.03
N TYR A 16 0.64 -5.75 -11.19
CA TYR A 16 1.81 -5.93 -10.35
C TYR A 16 3.07 -6.21 -11.19
N SER A 17 4.16 -5.51 -10.87
CA SER A 17 5.53 -5.85 -11.26
C SER A 17 6.48 -5.44 -10.14
N TYR A 18 7.69 -5.99 -10.10
CA TYR A 18 8.68 -5.59 -9.10
C TYR A 18 9.04 -4.11 -9.18
N GLU A 19 9.14 -3.54 -10.39
CA GLU A 19 9.43 -2.13 -10.61
C GLU A 19 8.32 -1.24 -10.01
N LYS A 20 7.05 -1.57 -10.31
CA LYS A 20 5.90 -0.82 -9.80
C LYS A 20 5.77 -0.96 -8.29
N PHE A 21 6.04 -2.15 -7.75
CA PHE A 21 6.07 -2.39 -6.32
C PHE A 21 7.17 -1.57 -5.63
N ALA A 22 8.38 -1.54 -6.18
CA ALA A 22 9.47 -0.72 -5.65
C ALA A 22 9.13 0.78 -5.65
N ALA A 23 8.53 1.28 -6.73
CA ALA A 23 8.06 2.66 -6.80
C ALA A 23 6.96 2.94 -5.74
N ALA A 24 6.00 2.02 -5.60
CA ALA A 24 4.94 2.12 -4.59
C ALA A 24 5.50 2.10 -3.16
N LYS A 25 6.58 1.34 -2.92
CA LYS A 25 7.26 1.27 -1.63
C LYS A 25 7.96 2.58 -1.27
N SER A 26 8.72 3.16 -2.19
CA SER A 26 9.34 4.47 -1.99
C SER A 26 8.29 5.54 -1.71
N TRP A 27 7.20 5.56 -2.50
CA TRP A 27 6.06 6.44 -2.28
C TRP A 27 5.46 6.29 -0.88
N MET A 28 5.18 5.04 -0.48
CA MET A 28 4.61 4.73 0.84
C MET A 28 5.51 5.23 1.97
N PHE A 29 6.83 5.07 1.85
CA PHE A 29 7.77 5.53 2.88
C PHE A 29 7.79 7.06 3.03
N GLU A 30 7.69 7.80 1.92
CA GLU A 30 7.55 9.26 1.95
C GLU A 30 6.25 9.67 2.66
N ARG A 31 5.12 9.08 2.26
CA ARG A 31 3.81 9.36 2.90
C ARG A 31 3.80 8.97 4.38
N TRP A 32 4.47 7.88 4.75
CA TRP A 32 4.61 7.41 6.14
C TRP A 32 5.43 8.40 6.98
N THR A 33 6.51 8.91 6.41
CA THR A 33 7.35 9.94 7.03
C THR A 33 6.58 11.23 7.27
N GLU A 34 5.82 11.69 6.26
CA GLU A 34 4.97 12.87 6.39
C GLU A 34 3.91 12.67 7.47
N PHE A 35 3.27 11.49 7.50
CA PHE A 35 2.26 11.19 8.51
C PHE A 35 2.81 11.15 9.94
N ALA A 36 4.03 10.66 10.14
CA ALA A 36 4.70 10.75 11.42
C ALA A 36 4.93 12.22 11.84
N SER A 37 5.37 13.06 10.90
CA SER A 37 5.54 14.50 11.12
C SER A 37 4.24 15.20 11.47
N GLU A 38 3.13 14.91 10.78
CA GLU A 38 1.79 15.45 11.08
C GLU A 38 1.37 15.19 12.53
N ARG A 39 1.87 14.09 13.13
CA ARG A 39 1.56 13.66 14.49
C ARG A 39 2.60 14.10 15.53
N GLY A 40 3.59 14.89 15.13
CA GLY A 40 4.69 15.32 16.02
C GLY A 40 5.58 14.17 16.48
N LEU A 41 5.64 13.06 15.71
CA LEU A 41 6.49 11.92 16.02
C LEU A 41 7.87 12.07 15.36
N ALA A 42 8.84 11.30 15.87
CA ALA A 42 10.15 11.19 15.25
C ALA A 42 10.02 10.65 13.81
N ARG A 43 10.93 11.10 12.94
CA ARG A 43 11.00 10.62 11.56
C ARG A 43 11.25 9.09 11.55
N PRO A 44 10.39 8.29 10.90
CA PRO A 44 10.63 6.86 10.72
C PRO A 44 11.91 6.61 9.92
N VAL A 45 12.65 5.57 10.29
CA VAL A 45 13.84 5.11 9.57
C VAL A 45 13.52 4.03 8.54
N ASP A 46 12.36 3.39 8.68
CA ASP A 46 11.81 2.36 7.80
C ASP A 46 10.26 2.36 7.87
N LEU A 47 9.64 1.29 7.39
CA LEU A 47 8.18 1.09 7.38
C LEU A 47 7.66 0.36 8.63
N SER A 48 8.40 0.37 9.74
CA SER A 48 7.93 -0.23 10.99
C SER A 48 6.59 0.38 11.42
N GLY A 49 5.68 -0.48 11.86
CA GLY A 49 4.32 -0.12 12.28
C GLY A 49 3.38 0.28 11.13
N SER A 50 3.81 0.22 9.87
CA SER A 50 2.97 0.65 8.74
C SER A 50 2.08 -0.46 8.18
N CYS A 51 2.12 -1.69 8.69
CA CYS A 51 1.52 -2.88 8.07
C CYS A 51 0.03 -2.69 7.70
N LYS A 52 -0.76 -2.02 8.57
CA LYS A 52 -2.17 -1.67 8.31
C LYS A 52 -2.36 -0.81 7.07
N TYR A 53 -1.65 0.30 7.02
CA TYR A 53 -1.72 1.22 5.89
C TYR A 53 -1.12 0.57 4.64
N GLY A 54 0.00 -0.13 4.78
CA GLY A 54 0.71 -0.79 3.70
C GLY A 54 -0.16 -1.83 3.00
N SER A 55 -0.87 -2.68 3.75
CA SER A 55 -1.65 -3.73 3.12
C SER A 55 -2.92 -3.20 2.44
N ILE A 56 -3.55 -2.16 2.98
CA ILE A 56 -4.68 -1.48 2.33
C ILE A 56 -4.19 -0.79 1.06
N PHE A 57 -3.07 -0.04 1.14
CA PHE A 57 -2.46 0.64 0.00
C PHE A 57 -2.11 -0.33 -1.14
N VAL A 58 -1.47 -1.46 -0.84
CA VAL A 58 -1.17 -2.51 -1.83
C VAL A 58 -2.44 -3.08 -2.44
N GLN A 59 -3.47 -3.38 -1.62
CA GLN A 59 -4.73 -3.92 -2.12
C GLN A 59 -5.43 -2.93 -3.07
N SER A 60 -5.40 -1.63 -2.75
CA SER A 60 -6.02 -0.59 -3.56
C SER A 60 -5.32 -0.35 -4.90
N ILE A 61 -4.02 -0.67 -5.02
CA ILE A 61 -3.26 -0.53 -6.26
C ILE A 61 -3.26 -1.83 -7.06
N PHE A 62 -2.77 -2.91 -6.44
CA PHE A 62 -2.44 -4.16 -7.11
C PHE A 62 -3.51 -5.23 -6.93
N GLY A 63 -4.48 -5.03 -6.02
CA GLY A 63 -5.55 -5.98 -5.75
C GLY A 63 -5.15 -7.07 -4.75
N GLY A 64 -5.69 -8.27 -4.93
CA GLY A 64 -5.47 -9.41 -4.06
C GLY A 64 -6.27 -9.35 -2.76
N SER A 65 -5.86 -10.16 -1.80
CA SER A 65 -6.46 -10.20 -0.46
C SER A 65 -5.47 -9.77 0.61
N ILE A 66 -5.98 -9.22 1.72
CA ILE A 66 -5.17 -8.98 2.91
C ILE A 66 -5.16 -10.27 3.74
N ARG A 67 -3.97 -10.64 4.22
CA ARG A 67 -3.71 -11.77 5.11
C ARG A 67 -2.88 -11.28 6.29
N GLY A 68 -2.77 -12.13 7.30
CA GLY A 68 -2.03 -11.79 8.51
C GLY A 68 -2.66 -12.37 9.78
N HIS A 69 -2.17 -11.84 10.89
CA HIS A 69 -2.51 -12.17 12.27
C HIS A 69 -2.31 -10.93 13.15
N PHE A 70 -2.42 -11.09 14.47
CA PHE A 70 -2.40 -9.96 15.41
C PHE A 70 -1.14 -9.10 15.40
N GLN A 71 0.02 -9.62 14.97
CA GLN A 71 1.26 -8.84 14.93
C GLN A 71 1.51 -8.21 13.56
N HIS A 72 1.03 -8.82 12.48
CA HIS A 72 1.40 -8.40 11.12
C HIS A 72 0.34 -8.69 10.07
N GLN A 73 0.24 -7.82 9.08
CA GLN A 73 -0.61 -7.98 7.92
C GLN A 73 0.12 -7.64 6.62
N TYR A 74 -0.21 -8.40 5.57
CA TYR A 74 0.41 -8.39 4.26
C TYR A 74 -0.63 -8.73 3.18
N ASN A 75 -0.23 -8.75 1.92
CA ASN A 75 -1.12 -9.07 0.80
C ASN A 75 -0.76 -10.39 0.14
N PHE A 76 -1.78 -11.02 -0.43
CA PHE A 76 -1.63 -12.18 -1.30
C PHE A 76 -2.27 -11.92 -2.66
N LEU A 77 -1.45 -11.90 -3.71
CA LEU A 77 -1.86 -11.58 -5.07
C LEU A 77 -1.44 -12.72 -6.00
N SER A 78 -2.40 -13.40 -6.63
CA SER A 78 -2.13 -14.44 -7.64
C SER A 78 -1.06 -15.47 -7.22
N GLY A 79 -1.14 -15.98 -5.99
CA GLY A 79 -0.18 -16.96 -5.45
C GLY A 79 1.08 -16.36 -4.83
N ARG A 80 1.24 -15.03 -4.85
CA ARG A 80 2.43 -14.31 -4.38
C ARG A 80 2.16 -13.57 -3.08
N LEU A 81 3.08 -13.72 -2.13
CA LEU A 81 3.17 -12.88 -0.96
C LEU A 81 3.76 -11.51 -1.33
N VAL A 82 3.07 -10.44 -0.95
CA VAL A 82 3.53 -9.06 -1.14
C VAL A 82 3.34 -8.32 0.18
N ASP A 83 4.42 -7.75 0.71
CA ASP A 83 4.45 -7.06 1.99
C ASP A 83 5.28 -5.79 1.85
N MET A 84 4.66 -4.64 2.12
CA MET A 84 5.34 -3.35 2.00
C MET A 84 6.43 -3.16 3.06
N SER A 85 6.26 -3.78 4.22
CA SER A 85 7.12 -3.69 5.39
C SER A 85 8.04 -4.91 5.56
N HIS A 86 8.24 -5.71 4.51
CA HIS A 86 8.99 -6.97 4.61
C HIS A 86 10.44 -6.83 5.11
N ASP A 87 11.04 -5.65 4.96
CA ASP A 87 12.39 -5.29 5.38
C ASP A 87 12.40 -4.30 6.56
N ALA A 88 11.24 -4.00 7.14
CA ALA A 88 11.15 -3.21 8.35
C ALA A 88 11.71 -4.00 9.54
N LEU A 89 12.34 -3.28 10.47
CA LEU A 89 12.99 -3.86 11.64
C LEU A 89 12.03 -4.66 12.50
N ASP A 90 10.81 -4.16 12.70
CA ASP A 90 9.80 -4.85 13.51
C ASP A 90 9.37 -6.19 12.88
N VAL A 91 9.16 -6.24 11.56
CA VAL A 91 8.83 -7.47 10.82
C VAL A 91 9.99 -8.46 10.87
N GLY A 92 11.24 -7.99 10.71
CA GLY A 92 12.43 -8.82 10.79
C GLY A 92 12.66 -9.48 12.16
N GLN A 93 12.07 -8.94 13.22
CA GLN A 93 12.14 -9.49 14.58
C GLN A 93 11.01 -10.48 14.89
N MET A 94 10.02 -10.62 14.02
CA MET A 94 8.88 -11.52 14.24
C MET A 94 9.27 -12.98 13.98
N ARG A 95 8.76 -13.88 14.81
CA ARG A 95 8.95 -15.33 14.62
C ARG A 95 8.19 -15.87 13.41
N ASN A 96 6.95 -15.42 13.23
CA ASN A 96 6.04 -15.91 12.19
C ASN A 96 5.35 -14.74 11.46
N PRO A 97 6.08 -13.86 10.76
CA PRO A 97 5.49 -12.66 10.13
C PRO A 97 4.39 -13.00 9.10
N TYR A 98 4.46 -14.17 8.47
CA TYR A 98 3.57 -14.57 7.38
C TYR A 98 2.58 -15.69 7.74
N LEU A 99 2.32 -15.87 9.04
CA LEU A 99 1.18 -16.66 9.49
C LEU A 99 -0.12 -15.97 9.03
N HIS A 100 -1.12 -16.76 8.64
CA HIS A 100 -2.44 -16.22 8.31
C HIS A 100 -3.49 -16.86 9.20
N GLU A 101 -4.20 -16.02 9.94
CA GLU A 101 -5.33 -16.37 10.80
C GLU A 101 -6.57 -15.67 10.24
N PRO A 102 -7.38 -16.32 9.39
CA PRO A 102 -8.53 -15.67 8.74
C PRO A 102 -9.53 -15.07 9.73
N GLU A 103 -9.74 -15.74 10.86
CA GLU A 103 -10.66 -15.32 11.91
C GLU A 103 -10.24 -14.01 12.59
N TYR A 104 -8.95 -13.64 12.53
CA TYR A 104 -8.47 -12.36 13.03
C TYR A 104 -9.19 -11.18 12.35
N PHE A 105 -9.49 -11.30 11.05
CA PHE A 105 -10.19 -10.28 10.28
C PHE A 105 -11.67 -10.13 10.65
N ASN A 106 -12.23 -11.04 11.44
CA ASN A 106 -13.60 -10.95 11.95
C ASN A 106 -13.69 -10.21 13.29
N VAL A 107 -12.56 -9.89 13.93
CA VAL A 107 -12.50 -9.20 15.23
C VAL A 107 -12.96 -7.73 15.09
N PRO A 108 -13.99 -7.27 15.83
CA PRO A 108 -14.53 -5.91 15.72
C PRO A 108 -13.52 -4.79 15.95
N GLU A 109 -12.58 -4.98 16.88
CA GLU A 109 -11.53 -4.01 17.21
C GLU A 109 -10.57 -3.84 16.04
N LEU A 110 -10.22 -4.95 15.36
CA LEU A 110 -9.41 -4.89 14.16
C LEU A 110 -10.18 -4.20 13.04
N GLN A 111 -11.44 -4.56 12.80
CA GLN A 111 -12.28 -3.92 11.78
C GLN A 111 -12.35 -2.40 12.00
N THR A 112 -12.56 -1.98 13.23
CA THR A 112 -12.54 -0.57 13.62
C THR A 112 -11.18 0.07 13.36
N SER A 113 -10.09 -0.60 13.76
CA SER A 113 -8.73 -0.11 13.52
C SER A 113 -8.42 0.03 12.03
N LEU A 114 -8.77 -0.95 11.20
CA LEU A 114 -8.59 -0.89 9.76
C LEU A 114 -9.40 0.25 9.15
N ALA A 115 -10.67 0.43 9.57
CA ALA A 115 -11.53 1.51 9.11
C ALA A 115 -10.89 2.91 9.31
N THR A 116 -10.13 3.12 10.39
CA THR A 116 -9.40 4.39 10.60
C THR A 116 -8.23 4.61 9.64
N CYS A 117 -7.70 3.54 9.06
CA CYS A 117 -6.58 3.59 8.11
C CYS A 117 -7.07 3.78 6.65
N VAL A 118 -8.25 3.26 6.30
CA VAL A 118 -8.76 3.15 4.92
C VAL A 118 -8.64 4.46 4.16
N ALA A 119 -9.30 5.51 4.62
CA ALA A 119 -9.42 6.77 3.86
C ALA A 119 -8.05 7.38 3.51
N ARG A 120 -7.04 7.20 4.36
CA ARG A 120 -5.70 7.72 4.11
C ARG A 120 -4.91 6.79 3.19
N ALA A 121 -4.95 5.48 3.41
CA ALA A 121 -4.24 4.52 2.57
C ALA A 121 -4.78 4.50 1.14
N GLU A 122 -6.11 4.60 0.96
CA GLU A 122 -6.73 4.70 -0.37
C GLU A 122 -6.37 6.01 -1.06
N ARG A 123 -6.40 7.14 -0.35
CA ARG A 123 -5.95 8.42 -0.92
C ARG A 123 -4.50 8.35 -1.39
N TRP A 124 -3.60 7.77 -0.59
CA TRP A 124 -2.21 7.58 -1.02
C TRP A 124 -2.10 6.71 -2.27
N ALA A 125 -2.95 5.68 -2.39
CA ALA A 125 -3.00 4.83 -3.58
C ALA A 125 -3.48 5.59 -4.81
N ASP A 126 -4.52 6.42 -4.67
CA ASP A 126 -5.00 7.30 -5.75
C ASP A 126 -3.91 8.25 -6.23
N GLU A 127 -3.29 8.98 -5.31
CA GLU A 127 -2.20 9.92 -5.60
C GLU A 127 -1.01 9.24 -6.30
N PHE A 128 -0.66 8.02 -5.86
CA PHE A 128 0.40 7.22 -6.49
C PHE A 128 0.05 6.86 -7.94
N ILE A 129 -1.17 6.36 -8.18
CA ILE A 129 -1.63 5.95 -9.53
C ILE A 129 -1.64 7.16 -10.46
N GLU A 130 -2.18 8.30 -10.00
CA GLU A 130 -2.23 9.54 -10.79
C GLU A 130 -0.83 10.06 -11.13
N THR A 131 0.09 10.03 -10.16
CA THR A 131 1.47 10.48 -10.35
C THR A 131 2.18 9.60 -11.39
N ARG A 132 1.99 8.27 -11.32
CA ARG A 132 2.58 7.33 -12.28
C ARG A 132 2.01 7.47 -13.68
N ALA A 133 0.69 7.67 -13.81
CA ALA A 133 0.06 7.90 -15.11
C ALA A 133 0.66 9.12 -15.83
N ARG A 134 0.93 10.20 -15.10
CA ARG A 134 1.56 11.42 -15.65
C ARG A 134 3.01 11.20 -16.12
N VAL A 135 3.77 10.39 -15.40
CA VAL A 135 5.14 10.04 -15.79
C VAL A 135 5.15 9.17 -17.04
N GLU A 136 4.21 8.22 -17.14
CA GLU A 136 4.08 7.31 -18.29
C GLU A 136 3.55 8.01 -19.55
N SER A 137 2.80 9.11 -19.41
CA SER A 137 2.31 9.90 -20.55
C SER A 137 3.36 10.85 -21.18
N GLY A 138 4.51 11.07 -20.53
CA GLY A 138 5.58 11.95 -21.02
C GLY A 138 5.17 13.44 -21.17
N PRO A 139 6.13 14.36 -21.45
CA PRO A 139 5.77 15.71 -21.86
C PRO A 139 5.18 15.67 -23.27
N GLU A 140 3.98 16.22 -23.44
CA GLU A 140 3.34 16.43 -24.74
C GLU A 140 4.29 17.31 -25.59
N HIS A 141 4.89 16.72 -26.64
CA HIS A 141 5.70 17.49 -27.58
C HIS A 141 4.79 18.52 -28.28
N PRO A 142 5.07 19.84 -28.20
CA PRO A 142 4.32 20.79 -28.99
C PRO A 142 4.51 20.48 -30.49
N PRO A 143 3.45 20.56 -31.31
CA PRO A 143 3.56 20.27 -32.74
C PRO A 143 4.61 21.17 -33.36
N ALA A 144 5.56 20.56 -34.08
CA ALA A 144 6.59 21.28 -34.81
C ALA A 144 5.95 22.36 -35.69
N ALA A 145 6.26 23.63 -35.40
CA ALA A 145 5.82 24.74 -36.21
C ALA A 145 6.30 24.52 -37.65
N ARG A 146 5.36 24.28 -38.57
CA ARG A 146 5.64 24.24 -40.00
C ARG A 146 6.08 25.64 -40.43
N THR A 147 7.38 25.85 -40.56
CA THR A 147 7.94 26.95 -41.35
C THR A 147 7.45 26.78 -42.79
N LYS A 148 6.47 27.61 -43.19
CA LYS A 148 6.15 27.83 -44.60
C LYS A 148 7.31 28.61 -45.22
N LYS A 149 7.95 28.01 -46.23
CA LYS A 149 8.76 28.73 -47.22
C LYS A 149 7.85 29.34 -48.27
#